data_AF-A0A0M2PNC0-F1
#
_entry.id   AF-A0A0M2PNC0-F1
#
_cell.length_a   1.000
_cell.length_b   1.000
_cell.length_c   1.000
_cell.angle_alpha   90.00
_cell.angle_beta   90.00
_cell.angle_gamma   90.00
#
_symmetry.space_group_name_H-M   'P 1'
#
loop_
_entity.id
_entity.type
_entity.pdbx_description
1 polymer ?
#
loop_
_entity_poly.entity_id
_entity_poly.type
_entity_poly.pdbx_seq_one_letter_code
_entity_poly.pdbx_strand_id
1 'polypeptide(L)' 'MESIDAVIEEYRKRMFIIAKENGIDSHPTLIASQNLDQLLNIKMSEDQKNVFEKNISMIKYTYDID' A
#
# COMPACT_ATOMS: atom_id res chain seq x y z
N MET A 1 16.49 -4.49 1.44
CA MET A 1 15.03 -4.66 1.42
C MET A 1 14.49 -3.65 0.42
N GLU A 2 13.73 -4.11 -0.57
CA GLU A 2 13.01 -3.18 -1.45
C GLU A 2 11.93 -2.45 -0.64
N SER A 3 11.65 -1.19 -0.98
CA SER A 3 10.56 -0.45 -0.33
C SER A 3 9.21 -1.03 -0.75
N ILE A 4 8.19 -0.88 0.09
CA ILE A 4 6.82 -1.29 -0.24
C ILE A 4 6.33 -0.65 -1.55
N ASP A 5 6.80 0.57 -1.85
CA ASP A 5 6.54 1.26 -3.11
C ASP A 5 7.10 0.55 -4.35
N ALA A 6 8.33 0.02 -4.25
CA ALA A 6 8.93 -0.72 -5.35
C ALA A 6 8.16 -2.02 -5.63
N VAL A 7 7.72 -2.71 -4.57
CA VAL A 7 6.91 -3.92 -4.67
C VAL A 7 5.54 -3.62 -5.28
N ILE A 8 4.86 -2.55 -4.85
CA ILE A 8 3.58 -2.11 -5.43
C ILE A 8 3.72 -1.84 -6.93
N GLU A 9 4.81 -1.17 -7.33
CA GLU A 9 5.04 -0.83 -8.74
C GLU A 9 5.32 -2.08 -9.59
N GLU A 10 6.00 -3.09 -9.05
CA GLU A 10 6.16 -4.37 -9.72
C GLU A 10 4.81 -5.07 -9.94
N TYR A 11 3.94 -5.08 -8.92
CA TYR A 11 2.62 -5.71 -9.03
C TYR A 11 1.71 -5.00 -10.02
N ARG A 12 1.78 -3.66 -10.10
CA ARG A 12 1.09 -2.88 -11.16
C ARG A 12 1.53 -3.31 -12.55
N LYS A 13 2.84 -3.43 -12.78
CA LYS A 13 3.39 -3.87 -14.07
C LYS A 13 2.93 -5.29 -14.42
N ARG A 14 2.97 -6.20 -13.44
CA ARG A 14 2.51 -7.59 -13.63
C ARG A 14 1.03 -7.66 -13.95
N MET A 15 0.17 -6.94 -13.22
CA MET A 15 -1.25 -6.87 -13.50
C MET A 15 -1.53 -6.32 -14.91
N PHE A 16 -0.81 -5.28 -15.34
CA PHE A 16 -0.94 -4.72 -16.68
C PHE A 16 -0.57 -5.74 -17.77
N ILE A 17 0.52 -6.49 -17.58
CA ILE A 17 0.94 -7.56 -18.51
C ILE A 17 -0.13 -8.65 -18.58
N ILE A 18 -0.61 -9.13 -17.42
CA ILE A 18 -1.64 -10.18 -17.34
C ILE A 18 -2.94 -9.73 -18.02
N ALA A 19 -3.37 -8.49 -17.79
CA ALA A 19 -4.55 -7.91 -18.42
C ALA A 19 -4.40 -7.79 -19.94
N LYS A 20 -3.21 -7.43 -20.42
CA LYS A 20 -2.91 -7.35 -21.85
C LYS A 20 -2.93 -8.73 -22.52
N GLU A 21 -2.47 -9.76 -21.82
CA GLU A 21 -2.38 -11.13 -22.36
C GLU A 21 -3.72 -11.88 -22.28
N ASN A 22 -4.46 -11.72 -21.20
CA ASN A 22 -5.64 -12.53 -20.89
C ASN A 22 -6.97 -11.77 -21.00
N GLY A 23 -6.93 -10.44 -21.06
CA GLY A 23 -8.10 -9.57 -20.96
C GLY A 23 -8.35 -9.10 -19.54
N ILE A 24 -9.00 -7.93 -19.42
CA ILE A 24 -9.25 -7.28 -18.13
C ILE A 24 -10.20 -8.07 -17.22
N ASP A 25 -11.17 -8.76 -17.82
CA ASP A 25 -12.18 -9.56 -17.09
C ASP A 25 -11.74 -11.00 -16.83
N SER A 26 -10.50 -11.35 -17.20
CA SER A 26 -10.00 -12.70 -17.01
C SER A 26 -9.78 -13.02 -15.53
N HIS A 27 -9.98 -14.28 -15.15
CA HIS A 27 -9.73 -14.73 -13.79
C HIS A 27 -8.28 -14.45 -13.30
N PRO A 28 -7.23 -14.65 -14.13
CA PRO A 28 -5.86 -14.24 -13.77
C PRO A 28 -5.72 -12.75 -13.49
N THR A 29 -6.36 -11.88 -14.29
CA THR A 29 -6.33 -10.43 -14.06
C THR A 29 -7.02 -10.06 -12.76
N LEU A 30 -8.15 -10.71 -12.44
CA LEU A 30 -8.85 -10.51 -11.18
C LEU A 30 -7.97 -10.86 -9.98
N ILE A 31 -7.29 -12.00 -10.00
CA ILE A 31 -6.36 -12.40 -8.94
C ILE A 31 -5.23 -11.38 -8.79
N ALA A 32 -4.63 -10.95 -9.91
CA ALA A 32 -3.57 -9.96 -9.90
C ALA A 32 -4.02 -8.63 -9.29
N SER A 33 -5.25 -8.18 -9.60
CA SER A 33 -5.87 -6.99 -9.02
C SER A 33 -6.05 -7.13 -7.51
N GLN A 34 -6.60 -8.26 -7.04
CA GLN A 34 -6.83 -8.49 -5.61
C GLN A 34 -5.53 -8.49 -4.81
N ASN A 35 -4.46 -9.07 -5.36
CA ASN A 35 -3.14 -9.05 -4.72
C ASN A 35 -2.57 -7.62 -4.65
N LEU A 36 -2.74 -6.82 -5.71
CA LEU A 36 -2.32 -5.42 -5.71
C LEU A 36 -3.11 -4.60 -4.68
N ASP A 37 -4.43 -4.81 -4.58
CA ASP A 37 -5.28 -4.14 -3.60
C ASP A 37 -4.88 -4.48 -2.16
N GLN A 38 -4.52 -5.74 -1.88
CA GLN A 38 -4.01 -6.13 -0.56
C GLN A 38 -2.72 -5.37 -0.20
N LEU A 39 -1.78 -5.22 -1.13
CA LEU A 39 -0.56 -4.47 -0.90
C LEU A 39 -0.82 -2.98 -0.65
N LEU A 40 -1.74 -2.39 -1.41
CA LEU A 40 -2.15 -0.99 -1.22
C LEU A 40 -2.80 -0.77 0.16
N ASN A 41 -3.65 -1.70 0.60
CA ASN A 41 -4.28 -1.65 1.92
C ASN A 41 -3.27 -1.76 3.06
N ILE A 42 -2.23 -2.58 2.91
CA ILE A 42 -1.13 -2.67 3.89
C ILE A 42 -0.41 -1.33 3.99
N LYS A 43 0.00 -0.76 2.85
CA LYS A 43 0.66 0.56 2.82
C LYS A 43 -0.21 1.64 3.48
N MET A 44 -1.49 1.70 3.13
CA MET A 44 -2.42 2.65 3.73
C MET A 44 -2.53 2.48 5.25
N SER A 45 -2.52 1.24 5.73
CA SER A 45 -2.57 0.95 7.17
C SER A 45 -1.29 1.38 7.90
N GLU A 46 -0.13 1.20 7.26
CA GLU A 46 1.16 1.69 7.78
C GLU A 46 1.20 3.23 7.84
N ASP A 47 0.75 3.89 6.77
CA ASP A 47 0.68 5.34 6.70
C ASP A 47 -0.25 5.91 7.80
N GLN A 48 -1.39 5.25 8.06
CA GLN A 48 -2.29 5.63 9.15
C GLN A 48 -1.67 5.48 10.55
N LYS A 49 -0.92 4.41 10.79
CA LYS A 49 -0.18 4.22 12.06
C LYS A 49 0.87 5.31 12.25
N ASN A 50 1.63 5.63 11.21
CA ASN A 50 2.66 6.66 11.24
C ASN A 50 2.05 8.05 11.54
N VAL A 51 0.89 8.37 10.95
CA VAL A 51 0.16 9.61 11.24
C VAL A 51 -0.32 9.64 12.69
N PHE A 52 -0.86 8.53 13.20
CA PHE A 52 -1.32 8.44 14.59
C PHE A 52 -0.16 8.64 15.58
N GLU A 53 0.97 7.97 15.36
CA GLU A 53 2.17 8.11 16.20
C GLU A 53 2.72 9.54 16.20
N LYS A 54 2.72 10.20 15.03
CA LYS A 54 3.13 11.60 14.90
C LYS A 54 2.19 12.54 15.66
N ASN A 55 0.89 12.29 15.66
CA ASN A 55 -0.07 13.09 16.41
C ASN A 55 0.09 12.90 17.93
N ILE A 56 0.31 11.66 18.39
CA ILE A 56 0.56 11.38 19.81
C ILE A 56 1.87 12.02 20.28
N SER A 57 2.93 11.98 19.48
CA SER A 57 4.19 12.65 19.85
C SER A 57 4.03 14.16 19.92
N MET A 58 3.32 14.78 18.97
CA MET A 58 3.03 16.21 18.98
C MET A 58 2.23 16.64 20.23
N ILE A 59 1.24 15.83 20.64
CA ILE A 59 0.47 16.08 21.87
C ILE A 59 1.39 16.03 23.11
N LYS A 60 2.26 15.03 23.24
CA LYS A 60 3.20 14.94 24.38
C LYS A 60 4.09 16.19 24.48
N TYR A 61 4.67 16.64 23.36
CA TYR A 61 5.46 17.88 23.34
C TYR A 61 4.69 19.13 23.77
N THR A 62 3.37 19.19 23.56
CA THR A 62 2.56 20.34 23.98
C THR A 62 2.15 20.34 25.46
N TYR A 63 2.19 19.17 26.12
CA TYR A 63 1.80 19.03 27.53
C TYR A 63 2.99 18.76 28.47
N ASP A 64 4.18 18.50 27.95
CA ASP A 64 5.45 18.46 28.69
C ASP A 64 6.12 19.86 28.69
N ILE A 65 5.45 20.85 29.29
CA ILE A 65 6.07 22.13 29.69
C ILE A 65 5.99 22.18 31.22
N ASP A 66 7.16 22.33 31.85
CA ASP A 66 7.45 22.30 33.30
C ASP A 66 6.35 22.85 34.24
#